data_AF-A0A7W3C5L4-F1
#
_entry.id   AF-A0A7W3C5L4-F1
#
_cell.length_a   1.000
_cell.length_b   1.000
_cell.length_c   1.000
_cell.angle_alpha   90.00
_cell.angle_beta   90.00
_cell.angle_gamma   90.00
#
_symmetry.space_group_name_H-M   'P 1'
#
loop_
_entity.id
_entity.type
_entity.pdbx_description
1 polymer ?
#
loop_
_entity_poly.entity_id
_entity_poly.type
_entity_poly.pdbx_seq_one_letter_code
_entity_poly.pdbx_strand_id
1 'polypeptide(L)'
;MFPIGKKETILLDFIGSLGKLEWLHYQSRIEDEWINDHFEKIDRSKYPPYTSFRFEKEVPEVITLLEDAIQSYKGKVEWCMTHHPKEYGTGVNHRILPTFVKNLRVSEGMEDVNEYIENHYPDFGPIAYEDLVGLTEHVQSVFKNAGYDA
;
A
#
# COMPACT_ATOMS: atom_id res chain seq x y z
N MET A 1 -3.10 -20.08 9.87
CA MET A 1 -4.01 -18.92 9.90
C MET A 1 -3.16 -17.70 10.24
N PHE A 2 -2.98 -16.75 9.31
CA PHE A 2 -2.23 -15.52 9.61
C PHE A 2 -3.07 -14.61 10.51
N PRO A 3 -2.49 -13.94 11.52
CA PRO A 3 -3.22 -12.95 12.31
C PRO A 3 -3.78 -11.86 11.38
N ILE A 4 -5.03 -11.46 11.61
CA ILE A 4 -5.61 -10.25 11.03
C ILE A 4 -4.65 -9.08 11.36
N GLY A 5 -4.34 -8.23 10.38
CA GLY A 5 -3.36 -7.14 10.49
C GLY A 5 -1.97 -7.41 9.92
N LYS A 6 -1.39 -8.62 10.05
CA LYS A 6 0.00 -8.85 9.58
C LYS A 6 0.17 -8.74 8.07
N LYS A 7 -0.80 -9.25 7.30
CA LYS A 7 -0.73 -9.20 5.82
C LYS A 7 -0.88 -7.79 5.26
N GLU A 8 -1.54 -6.89 5.99
CA GLU A 8 -1.77 -5.51 5.55
C GLU A 8 -0.51 -4.65 5.68
N THR A 9 0.38 -5.01 6.62
CA THR A 9 1.57 -4.23 6.94
C THR A 9 2.86 -4.81 6.38
N ILE A 10 2.90 -6.06 5.87
CA ILE A 10 4.17 -6.72 5.48
C ILE A 10 5.11 -5.88 4.61
N LEU A 11 4.57 -5.17 3.60
CA LEU A 11 5.36 -4.32 2.72
C LEU A 11 5.82 -3.06 3.45
N LEU A 12 4.93 -2.46 4.25
CA LEU A 12 5.22 -1.28 5.05
C LEU A 12 6.28 -1.57 6.12
N ASP A 13 6.22 -2.73 6.76
CA ASP A 13 7.16 -3.20 7.77
C ASP A 13 8.56 -3.34 7.16
N PHE A 14 8.65 -3.90 5.94
CA PHE A 14 9.90 -3.94 5.19
C PHE A 14 10.40 -2.53 4.82
N ILE A 15 9.54 -1.66 4.29
CA ILE A 15 9.92 -0.27 3.96
C ILE A 15 10.43 0.46 5.21
N GLY A 16 9.82 0.21 6.37
CA GLY A 16 10.25 0.76 7.65
C GLY A 16 11.61 0.25 8.14
N SER A 17 12.09 -0.91 7.66
CA SER A 17 13.45 -1.37 7.97
C SER A 17 14.52 -0.68 7.11
N LEU A 18 14.16 -0.14 5.95
CA LEU A 18 15.05 0.61 5.06
C LEU A 18 15.38 2.02 5.57
N GLY A 19 14.60 2.55 6.51
CA GLY A 19 14.82 3.87 7.09
C GLY A 19 13.69 4.31 8.02
N LYS A 20 13.97 5.31 8.85
CA LYS A 20 12.98 5.83 9.80
C LYS A 20 11.84 6.54 9.08
N LEU A 21 10.62 6.08 9.30
CA LEU A 21 9.40 6.69 8.76
C LEU A 21 8.93 7.82 9.68
N GLU A 22 8.71 9.02 9.11
CA GLU A 22 8.04 10.11 9.84
C GLU A 22 6.52 9.97 9.80
N TRP A 23 5.99 9.27 8.81
CA TRP A 23 4.56 9.05 8.63
C TRP A 23 4.30 7.79 7.82
N LEU A 24 3.23 7.10 8.17
CA LEU A 24 2.79 5.88 7.50
C LEU A 24 1.28 5.72 7.60
N HIS A 25 0.71 5.01 6.63
CA HIS A 25 -0.70 4.63 6.64
C HIS A 25 -0.91 3.43 5.71
N TYR A 26 -1.92 2.60 5.99
CA TYR A 26 -2.22 1.41 5.19
C TYR A 26 -3.72 1.12 5.23
N GLN A 27 -4.22 0.35 4.26
CA GLN A 27 -5.61 -0.10 4.28
C GLN A 27 -5.79 -1.20 5.33
N SER A 28 -6.42 -0.87 6.45
CA SER A 28 -6.91 -1.88 7.38
C SER A 28 -8.12 -2.61 6.79
N ARG A 29 -8.20 -3.93 6.99
CA ARG A 29 -9.39 -4.72 6.62
C ARG A 29 -10.48 -4.69 7.68
N ILE A 30 -10.16 -4.32 8.91
CA ILE A 30 -11.12 -4.14 10.01
C ILE A 30 -10.82 -2.80 10.66
N GLU A 31 -11.80 -1.90 10.67
CA GLU A 31 -11.64 -0.55 11.22
C GLU A 31 -12.75 -0.26 12.22
N ASP A 32 -12.39 0.42 13.31
CA ASP A 32 -13.37 0.92 14.27
C ASP A 32 -13.88 2.28 13.76
N GLU A 33 -15.15 2.35 13.37
CA GLU A 33 -15.80 3.60 12.95
C GLU A 33 -16.74 4.10 14.05
N TRP A 34 -16.73 5.42 14.28
CA TRP A 34 -17.67 6.03 15.22
C TRP A 34 -19.03 6.22 14.54
N ILE A 35 -20.00 5.40 14.89
CA ILE A 35 -21.35 5.41 14.32
C ILE A 35 -22.34 5.76 15.44
N ASN A 36 -23.04 6.87 15.24
CA ASN A 36 -23.96 7.48 16.23
C ASN A 36 -23.26 7.80 17.57
N ASP A 37 -23.27 6.85 18.51
CA ASP A 37 -22.82 7.01 19.89
C ASP A 37 -21.83 5.92 20.36
N HIS A 38 -21.35 5.07 19.47
CA HIS A 38 -20.39 4.02 19.78
C HIS A 38 -19.45 3.69 18.62
N PHE A 39 -18.41 2.91 18.92
CA PHE A 39 -17.53 2.35 17.90
C PHE A 39 -18.11 1.04 17.37
N GLU A 40 -18.25 0.95 16.05
CA GLU A 40 -18.61 -0.26 15.33
C GLU A 40 -17.40 -0.78 14.54
N LYS A 41 -17.23 -2.11 14.49
CA LYS A 41 -16.22 -2.74 13.64
C LYS A 41 -16.75 -2.92 12.24
N ILE A 42 -16.18 -2.20 11.29
CA ILE A 42 -16.53 -2.29 9.88
C ILE A 42 -15.58 -3.25 9.17
N ASP A 43 -16.17 -4.17 8.40
CA ASP A 43 -15.44 -5.09 7.54
C ASP A 43 -15.13 -4.40 6.20
N ARG A 44 -13.84 -4.14 5.96
CA ARG A 44 -13.28 -3.58 4.72
C ARG A 44 -12.41 -4.62 4.01
N SER A 45 -12.63 -5.92 4.24
CA SER A 45 -11.82 -7.01 3.68
C SER A 45 -11.84 -7.09 2.16
N LYS A 46 -12.86 -6.51 1.52
CA LYS A 46 -12.97 -6.40 0.07
C LYS A 46 -12.33 -5.13 -0.51
N TYR A 47 -11.93 -4.18 0.33
CA TYR A 47 -11.23 -3.00 -0.13
C TYR A 47 -9.83 -3.39 -0.59
N PRO A 48 -9.32 -2.77 -1.67
CA PRO A 48 -7.98 -3.06 -2.15
C PRO A 48 -6.90 -2.55 -1.17
N PRO A 49 -5.80 -3.28 -1.00
CA PRO A 49 -4.69 -2.82 -0.17
C PRO A 49 -4.03 -1.57 -0.75
N TYR A 50 -3.49 -0.75 0.14
CA TYR A 50 -2.45 0.22 -0.19
C TYR A 50 -1.47 0.37 0.98
N THR A 51 -0.29 0.85 0.67
CA THR A 51 0.75 1.23 1.64
C THR A 51 1.20 2.64 1.33
N SER A 52 1.02 3.56 2.27
CA SER A 52 1.50 4.94 2.18
C SER A 52 2.57 5.18 3.23
N PHE A 53 3.63 5.88 2.87
CA PHE A 53 4.74 6.15 3.78
C PHE A 53 5.49 7.42 3.39
N ARG A 54 6.25 7.94 4.35
CA ARG A 54 7.17 9.05 4.17
C ARG A 54 8.37 8.86 5.10
N PHE A 55 9.57 8.90 4.53
CA PHE A 55 10.81 8.84 5.31
C PHE A 55 11.08 10.18 5.99
N GLU A 56 11.62 10.14 7.22
CA GLU A 56 12.14 11.34 7.88
C GLU A 56 13.32 11.94 7.11
N LYS A 57 14.16 11.07 6.53
CA LYS A 57 15.23 11.42 5.60
C LYS A 57 15.23 10.45 4.43
N GLU A 58 14.79 10.94 3.29
CA GLU A 58 14.73 10.15 2.06
C GLU A 58 16.14 9.92 1.49
N VAL A 59 16.36 8.70 1.02
CA VAL A 59 17.56 8.31 0.27
C VAL A 59 17.10 8.05 -1.17
N PRO A 60 17.43 8.92 -2.14
CA PRO A 60 16.91 8.84 -3.51
C PRO A 60 17.13 7.46 -4.15
N GLU A 61 18.28 6.83 -3.90
CA GLU A 61 18.62 5.52 -4.43
C GLU A 61 17.67 4.42 -3.92
N VAL A 62 17.22 4.52 -2.66
CA VAL A 62 16.23 3.60 -2.08
C VAL A 62 14.87 3.79 -2.73
N ILE A 63 14.46 5.04 -2.98
CA ILE A 63 13.18 5.34 -3.65
C ILE A 63 13.17 4.84 -5.09
N THR A 64 14.24 5.09 -5.85
CA THR A 64 14.37 4.60 -7.22
C THR A 64 14.35 3.07 -7.26
N LEU A 65 15.11 2.40 -6.38
CA LEU A 65 15.14 0.94 -6.32
C LEU A 65 13.77 0.35 -5.95
N LEU A 66 13.05 1.00 -5.03
CA LEU A 66 11.70 0.59 -4.64
C LEU A 66 10.73 0.73 -5.81
N GLU A 67 10.78 1.83 -6.55
CA GLU A 67 9.95 2.04 -7.73
C GLU A 67 10.25 1.00 -8.83
N ASP A 68 11.53 0.74 -9.13
CA ASP A 68 11.95 -0.29 -10.09
C ASP A 68 11.51 -1.70 -9.66
N ALA A 69 11.62 -2.01 -8.36
CA ALA A 69 11.18 -3.30 -7.81
C ALA A 69 9.66 -3.48 -7.98
N ILE A 70 8.86 -2.44 -7.71
CA ILE A 70 7.40 -2.47 -7.86
C ILE A 70 7.00 -2.61 -9.33
N GLN A 71 7.63 -1.83 -10.23
CA GLN A 71 7.31 -1.86 -11.66
C GLN A 71 7.71 -3.17 -12.35
N SER A 72 8.79 -3.80 -11.88
CA SER A 72 9.28 -5.09 -12.40
C SER A 72 8.50 -6.30 -11.91
N TYR A 73 7.75 -6.18 -10.81
CA TYR A 73 6.93 -7.27 -10.27
C TYR A 73 5.83 -7.69 -11.26
N LYS A 74 5.69 -9.00 -11.49
CA LYS A 74 4.67 -9.62 -12.36
C LYS A 74 3.82 -10.59 -11.54
N GLY A 75 2.91 -10.04 -10.75
CA GLY A 75 1.98 -10.78 -9.90
C GLY A 75 0.60 -10.98 -10.52
N LYS A 76 -0.36 -11.31 -9.65
CA LYS A 76 -1.79 -11.43 -10.00
C LYS A 76 -2.42 -10.10 -10.37
N VAL A 77 -1.94 -9.00 -9.78
CA VAL A 77 -2.35 -7.63 -10.15
C VAL A 77 -1.12 -6.79 -10.46
N GLU A 78 -1.31 -5.73 -11.24
CA GLU A 78 -0.27 -4.74 -11.48
C GLU A 78 -0.23 -3.73 -10.33
N TRP A 79 0.98 -3.38 -9.91
CA TRP A 79 1.23 -2.43 -8.83
C TRP A 79 1.95 -1.19 -9.35
N CYS A 80 1.75 -0.07 -8.66
CA CYS A 80 2.46 1.17 -8.95
C CYS A 80 2.76 1.94 -7.66
N MET A 81 3.73 2.84 -7.76
CA MET A 81 4.04 3.81 -6.73
C MET A 81 3.69 5.22 -7.24
N THR A 82 2.97 6.00 -6.43
CA THR A 82 2.66 7.41 -6.71
C THR A 82 3.33 8.31 -5.67
N HIS A 83 3.61 9.55 -6.09
CA HIS A 83 4.36 10.52 -5.31
C HIS A 83 3.54 11.79 -5.19
N HIS A 84 3.32 12.24 -3.96
CA HIS A 84 2.55 13.43 -3.66
C HIS A 84 3.33 14.30 -2.67
N PRO A 85 3.76 15.52 -3.05
CA PRO A 85 4.36 16.45 -2.10
C PRO A 85 3.44 16.67 -0.90
N LYS A 86 4.02 16.88 0.28
CA LYS A 86 3.24 17.36 1.43
C LYS A 86 2.49 18.63 1.05
N GLU A 87 1.23 18.72 1.44
CA GLU A 87 0.44 19.94 1.29
C GLU A 87 1.06 21.09 2.10
N TYR A 88 1.60 20.78 3.28
CA TYR A 88 2.30 21.72 4.15
C TYR A 88 3.67 21.19 4.58
N GLY A 89 4.71 21.99 4.38
CA GLY A 89 6.09 21.68 4.75
C GLY A 89 6.88 20.98 3.65
N THR A 90 7.95 20.28 4.04
CA THR A 90 8.82 19.53 3.13
C THR A 90 8.60 18.02 3.26
N GLY A 91 8.84 17.29 2.17
CA GLY A 91 8.73 15.82 2.12
C GLY A 91 7.73 15.34 1.08
N VAL A 92 7.84 14.06 0.71
CA VAL A 92 7.02 13.41 -0.30
C VAL A 92 6.28 12.24 0.32
N ASN A 93 4.95 12.21 0.17
CA ASN A 93 4.15 11.04 0.47
C ASN A 93 4.26 10.07 -0.71
N HIS A 94 4.77 8.88 -0.42
CA HIS A 94 4.76 7.77 -1.36
C HIS A 94 3.55 6.90 -1.09
N ARG A 95 2.92 6.40 -2.14
CA ARG A 95 1.82 5.44 -2.04
C ARG A 95 1.99 4.31 -3.02
N ILE A 96 2.00 3.09 -2.50
CA ILE A 96 2.00 1.86 -3.27
C ILE A 96 0.58 1.31 -3.26
N LEU A 97 0.03 1.06 -4.44
CA LEU A 97 -1.33 0.56 -4.63
C LEU A 97 -1.46 -0.18 -5.96
N PRO A 98 -2.50 -1.02 -6.12
CA PRO A 98 -2.78 -1.63 -7.41
C PRO A 98 -3.06 -0.56 -8.49
N THR A 99 -2.46 -0.72 -9.66
CA THR A 99 -2.58 0.23 -10.80
C THR A 99 -4.03 0.43 -11.22
N PHE A 100 -4.86 -0.62 -11.13
CA PHE A 100 -6.30 -0.55 -11.37
C PHE A 100 -6.99 0.50 -10.48
N VAL A 101 -6.67 0.53 -9.17
CA VAL A 101 -7.24 1.50 -8.22
C VAL A 101 -6.81 2.93 -8.56
N LYS A 102 -5.55 3.13 -8.93
CA LYS A 102 -5.04 4.44 -9.38
C LYS A 102 -5.82 4.91 -10.61
N ASN A 103 -5.99 4.05 -11.61
CA ASN A 103 -6.64 4.41 -12.86
C ASN A 103 -8.12 4.76 -12.66
N LEU A 104 -8.84 4.01 -11.83
CA LEU A 104 -10.23 4.33 -11.48
C LEU A 104 -10.37 5.70 -10.81
N ARG A 105 -9.47 6.05 -9.89
CA ARG A 105 -9.47 7.37 -9.22
C ARG A 105 -9.30 8.52 -10.22
N VAL A 106 -8.48 8.33 -11.25
CA VAL A 106 -8.20 9.35 -12.27
C VAL A 106 -9.32 9.44 -13.30
N SER A 107 -9.86 8.30 -13.77
CA SER A 107 -10.84 8.28 -14.85
C SER A 107 -12.24 8.67 -14.41
N GLU A 108 -12.66 8.26 -13.20
CA GLU A 108 -14.04 8.41 -12.75
C GLU A 108 -14.27 9.64 -11.85
N GLY A 109 -13.20 10.32 -11.42
CA GLY A 109 -13.31 11.42 -10.44
C GLY A 109 -13.98 11.00 -9.12
N MET A 110 -14.02 9.69 -8.84
CA MET A 110 -14.69 9.13 -7.67
C MET A 110 -13.84 9.34 -6.42
N GLU A 111 -14.42 9.98 -5.40
CA GLU A 111 -13.80 10.09 -4.08
C GLU A 111 -13.75 8.72 -3.39
N ASP A 112 -14.82 7.91 -3.51
CA ASP A 112 -14.90 6.57 -2.94
C ASP A 112 -14.79 5.44 -3.98
N VAL A 113 -13.58 5.24 -4.49
CA VAL A 113 -13.27 4.11 -5.38
C VAL A 113 -13.34 2.76 -4.66
N ASN A 114 -13.26 2.73 -3.32
CA ASN A 114 -13.23 1.48 -2.59
C ASN A 114 -14.62 0.83 -2.55
N GLU A 115 -15.67 1.61 -2.25
CA GLU A 115 -17.06 1.13 -2.31
C GLU A 115 -17.43 0.66 -3.72
N TYR A 116 -16.99 1.39 -4.76
CA TYR A 116 -17.19 0.97 -6.14
C TYR A 116 -16.50 -0.38 -6.44
N ILE A 117 -15.25 -0.55 -6.03
CA ILE A 117 -14.54 -1.83 -6.23
C ILE A 117 -15.20 -2.96 -5.46
N GLU A 118 -15.63 -2.72 -4.21
CA GLU A 118 -16.36 -3.75 -3.45
C GLU A 118 -17.63 -4.20 -4.16
N ASN A 119 -18.41 -3.26 -4.70
CA ASN A 119 -19.70 -3.56 -5.31
C ASN A 119 -19.59 -4.15 -6.72
N HIS A 120 -18.59 -3.74 -7.50
CA HIS A 120 -18.43 -4.14 -8.91
C HIS A 120 -17.35 -5.20 -9.16
N TYR A 121 -16.34 -5.28 -8.28
CA TYR A 121 -15.19 -6.18 -8.38
C TYR A 121 -14.84 -6.79 -7.01
N PRO A 122 -15.79 -7.46 -6.32
CA PRO A 122 -15.64 -7.88 -4.91
C PRO A 122 -14.44 -8.79 -4.64
N ASP A 123 -14.00 -9.55 -5.65
CA ASP A 123 -12.85 -10.46 -5.53
C ASP A 123 -11.50 -9.75 -5.66
N PHE A 124 -11.48 -8.49 -6.13
CA PHE A 124 -10.24 -7.76 -6.40
C PHE A 124 -9.44 -7.49 -5.13
N GLY A 125 -10.06 -6.99 -4.07
CA GLY A 125 -9.39 -6.72 -2.79
C GLY A 125 -8.72 -7.97 -2.20
N PRO A 126 -9.44 -9.10 -2.04
CA PRO A 126 -8.87 -10.35 -1.57
C PRO A 126 -7.69 -10.84 -2.43
N ILE A 127 -7.82 -10.81 -3.76
CA ILE A 127 -6.75 -11.19 -4.69
C ILE A 127 -5.52 -10.29 -4.51
N ALA A 128 -5.72 -8.98 -4.39
CA ALA A 128 -4.63 -8.02 -4.21
C ALA A 128 -3.93 -8.19 -2.86
N TYR A 129 -4.63 -8.53 -1.78
CA TYR A 129 -4.00 -8.84 -0.49
C TYR A 129 -3.16 -10.12 -0.52
N GLU A 130 -3.58 -11.13 -1.28
CA GLU A 130 -2.74 -12.32 -1.50
C GLU A 130 -1.50 -11.96 -2.32
N ASP A 131 -1.67 -11.16 -3.37
CA ASP A 131 -0.59 -10.76 -4.26
C ASP A 131 0.42 -9.80 -3.58
N LEU A 132 -0.01 -9.03 -2.58
CA LEU A 132 0.84 -8.17 -1.75
C LEU A 132 1.97 -8.97 -1.06
N VAL A 133 1.71 -10.25 -0.74
CA VAL A 133 2.75 -11.14 -0.18
C VAL A 133 3.85 -11.38 -1.22
N GLY A 134 3.47 -11.74 -2.45
CA GLY A 134 4.41 -11.95 -3.54
C GLY A 134 5.16 -10.68 -3.93
N LEU A 135 4.47 -9.52 -3.92
CA LEU A 135 5.11 -8.22 -4.13
C LEU A 135 6.18 -7.96 -3.05
N THR A 136 5.86 -8.22 -1.79
CA THR A 136 6.78 -7.99 -0.67
C THR A 136 8.02 -8.88 -0.79
N GLU A 137 7.84 -10.17 -1.08
CA GLU A 137 8.95 -11.11 -1.29
C GLU A 137 9.85 -10.71 -2.47
N HIS A 138 9.25 -10.25 -3.57
CA HIS A 138 9.98 -9.73 -4.74
C HIS A 138 10.80 -8.50 -4.39
N VAL A 139 10.19 -7.51 -3.74
CA VAL A 139 10.87 -6.28 -3.30
C VAL A 139 12.03 -6.61 -2.36
N GLN A 140 11.81 -7.47 -1.37
CA GLN A 140 12.86 -7.96 -0.47
C GLN A 140 14.02 -8.60 -1.24
N SER A 141 13.73 -9.44 -2.22
CA SER A 141 14.76 -10.07 -3.06
C SER A 141 15.55 -9.05 -3.88
N VAL A 142 14.89 -8.04 -4.44
CA VAL A 142 15.56 -6.97 -5.21
C VAL A 142 16.51 -6.18 -4.32
N PHE A 143 16.06 -5.77 -3.13
CA PHE A 143 16.89 -5.03 -2.18
C PHE A 143 18.07 -5.85 -1.66
N LYS A 144 17.86 -7.12 -1.34
CA LYS A 144 18.93 -8.04 -0.96
C LYS A 144 20.00 -8.15 -2.05
N ASN A 145 19.58 -8.27 -3.32
CA ASN A 145 20.51 -8.34 -4.46
C ASN A 145 21.26 -7.03 -4.70
N ALA A 146 20.69 -5.90 -4.29
CA ALA A 146 21.33 -4.58 -4.33
C ALA A 146 22.26 -4.31 -3.11
N GLY A 147 22.40 -5.27 -2.19
CA GLY A 147 23.29 -5.15 -1.03
C GLY A 147 22.66 -4.50 0.20
N TYR A 148 21.33 -4.40 0.25
CA TYR A 148 20.63 -4.00 1.47
C TYR A 148 20.37 -5.24 2.34
N ASP A 149 20.97 -5.26 3.52
CA ASP A 149 20.61 -6.23 4.57
C ASP A 149 19.38 -5.68 5.30
N ALA A 150 18.19 -6.14 4.89
CA ALA A 150 16.91 -5.74 5.45
C ALA A 150 16.09 -6.94 5.93
#